data_AF-A0A7W3XZS3-F1
#
_entry.id   AF-A0A7W3XZS3-F1
#
_cell.length_a   1.000
_cell.length_b   1.000
_cell.length_c   1.000
_cell.angle_alpha   90.00
_cell.angle_beta   90.00
_cell.angle_gamma   90.00
#
_symmetry.space_group_name_H-M   'P 1'
#
loop_
_entity.id
_entity.type
_entity.pdbx_description
1 polymer ?
#
loop_
_entity_poly.entity_id
_entity_poly.type
_entity_poly.pdbx_seq_one_letter_code
_entity_poly.pdbx_strand_id
1 'polypeptide(L)'
;MNHTTAPTPATLLDGARAAGLSALRSRNPGVDPGRMPGAMDTLGRIGLAAVASLLAASGALRPDGPPRTPGRIMDGLAVAPRHVWLVRLWLDALVADGVLVRSDDGRRLSAAGDLPAGADEDLEEAYAALGFPPVMPAFHRSVLARLPELLRDEVSVRQLLFPDGDALTALAGYQTSAAGDYVNAAAGHAVREVVERLRPRAARIVELGAGAGVCTSAVLGALEGVGADHDYLFTDVSRLFTVAARDRYAPTHPGLRCALLDIDGDFTAQGLEPGSADVVLAGNVLHNATDAAASLRRVRELLAPGGRLVFTESVGESRAILTSMAFLLSPEPGRPRPGSGDRRRETGSSFLDAAGWEAELRAAGLVPLGSLPHASSPIASVGQYLFLADAPSEGSS
;
A
#
# COMPACT_ATOMS: atom_id res chain seq x y z
N MET A 1 -41.20 -7.86 -3.74
CA MET A 1 -39.85 -7.62 -3.21
C MET A 1 -39.13 -6.83 -4.29
N ASN A 2 -38.83 -5.55 -4.04
CA ASN A 2 -38.04 -4.76 -4.99
C ASN A 2 -36.62 -5.32 -4.96
N HIS A 3 -36.26 -6.10 -5.98
CA HIS A 3 -34.85 -6.38 -6.23
C HIS A 3 -34.23 -5.06 -6.69
N THR A 4 -33.57 -4.34 -5.78
CA THR A 4 -32.76 -3.18 -6.15
C THR A 4 -31.69 -3.70 -7.11
N THR A 5 -31.81 -3.35 -8.38
CA THR A 5 -30.83 -3.71 -9.41
C THR A 5 -29.47 -3.15 -9.02
N ALA A 6 -28.42 -3.96 -9.15
CA ALA A 6 -27.05 -3.52 -8.88
C ALA A 6 -26.74 -2.25 -9.70
N PRO A 7 -26.09 -1.24 -9.11
CA PRO A 7 -25.72 -0.04 -9.84
C PRO A 7 -24.75 -0.39 -10.97
N THR A 8 -24.77 0.42 -12.02
CA THR A 8 -23.73 0.31 -13.06
C THR A 8 -22.36 0.60 -12.45
N PRO A 9 -21.26 0.04 -13.01
CA PRO A 9 -19.91 0.34 -12.53
C PRO A 9 -19.61 1.84 -12.46
N ALA A 10 -20.11 2.62 -13.42
CA ALA A 10 -19.96 4.07 -13.44
C ALA A 10 -20.65 4.74 -12.23
N THR A 11 -21.92 4.39 -11.97
CA THR A 11 -22.67 4.95 -10.83
C THR A 11 -22.03 4.59 -9.48
N LEU A 12 -21.51 3.37 -9.34
CA LEU A 12 -20.80 2.92 -8.15
C LEU A 12 -19.52 3.74 -7.93
N LEU A 13 -18.71 3.93 -8.97
CA LEU A 13 -17.47 4.70 -8.90
C LEU A 13 -17.73 6.18 -8.61
N ASP A 14 -18.80 6.76 -9.17
CA ASP A 14 -19.17 8.15 -8.88
C ASP A 14 -19.59 8.33 -7.42
N GLY A 15 -20.37 7.40 -6.87
CA GLY A 15 -20.74 7.39 -5.45
C GLY A 15 -19.54 7.21 -4.53
N ALA A 16 -18.65 6.27 -4.85
CA ALA A 16 -17.42 6.02 -4.10
C ALA A 16 -16.49 7.25 -4.15
N ARG A 17 -16.35 7.88 -5.32
CA ARG A 17 -15.59 9.13 -5.48
C ARG A 17 -16.19 10.26 -4.64
N ALA A 18 -17.50 10.41 -4.63
CA ALA A 18 -18.18 11.44 -3.82
C ALA A 18 -17.94 11.22 -2.32
N ALA A 19 -18.00 9.97 -1.85
CA ALA A 19 -17.66 9.61 -0.48
C ALA A 19 -16.20 9.94 -0.13
N GLY A 20 -15.26 9.59 -1.01
CA GLY A 20 -13.85 9.93 -0.85
C GLY A 20 -13.61 11.44 -0.78
N LEU A 21 -14.19 12.23 -1.69
CA LEU A 21 -14.07 13.70 -1.67
C LEU A 21 -14.72 14.34 -0.44
N SER A 22 -15.80 13.76 0.07
CA SER A 22 -16.44 14.18 1.32
C SER A 22 -15.53 13.94 2.53
N ALA A 23 -14.91 12.76 2.61
CA ALA A 23 -13.97 12.42 3.67
C ALA A 23 -12.71 13.30 3.64
N LEU A 24 -12.13 13.53 2.45
CA LEU A 24 -10.98 14.42 2.30
C LEU A 24 -11.30 15.83 2.85
N ARG A 25 -12.46 16.41 2.48
CA ARG A 25 -12.84 17.75 2.95
C ARG A 25 -13.16 17.81 4.45
N SER A 26 -13.82 16.79 4.98
CA SER A 26 -14.27 16.81 6.39
C SER A 26 -13.17 16.44 7.38
N ARG A 27 -12.29 15.49 7.03
CA ARG A 27 -11.19 15.02 7.88
C ARG A 27 -9.90 15.81 7.70
N ASN A 28 -9.70 16.41 6.51
CA ASN A 28 -8.49 17.14 6.16
C ASN A 28 -8.81 18.55 5.62
N PRO A 29 -9.50 19.42 6.39
CA PRO A 29 -10.02 20.70 5.90
C PRO A 29 -8.93 21.69 5.44
N GLY A 30 -7.67 21.49 5.84
CA GLY A 30 -6.53 22.31 5.41
C GLY A 30 -5.73 21.75 4.24
N VAL A 31 -6.09 20.56 3.73
CA VAL A 31 -5.35 19.90 2.63
C VAL A 31 -5.94 20.31 1.30
N ASP A 32 -5.10 20.91 0.44
CA ASP A 32 -5.42 21.19 -0.95
C ASP A 32 -4.86 20.08 -1.86
N PRO A 33 -5.72 19.27 -2.52
CA PRO A 33 -5.28 18.27 -3.49
C PRO A 33 -4.33 18.82 -4.55
N GLY A 34 -4.49 20.07 -4.98
CA GLY A 34 -3.63 20.71 -5.99
C GLY A 34 -2.16 20.81 -5.58
N ARG A 35 -1.85 20.77 -4.28
CA ARG A 35 -0.48 20.80 -3.74
C ARG A 35 0.15 19.41 -3.58
N MET A 36 -0.64 18.34 -3.68
CA MET A 36 -0.15 16.96 -3.46
C MET A 36 0.98 16.56 -4.42
N PRO A 37 0.93 16.85 -5.74
CA PRO A 37 2.01 16.48 -6.64
C PRO A 37 3.35 17.13 -6.25
N GLY A 38 3.33 18.43 -5.99
CA GLY A 38 4.53 19.16 -5.57
C GLY A 38 5.08 18.66 -4.22
N ALA A 39 4.21 18.32 -3.27
CA ALA A 39 4.61 17.74 -2.00
C ALA A 39 5.29 16.36 -2.18
N MET A 40 4.75 15.50 -3.04
CA MET A 40 5.35 14.21 -3.37
C MET A 40 6.71 14.37 -4.07
N ASP A 41 6.84 15.35 -4.97
CA ASP A 41 8.12 15.65 -5.62
C ASP A 41 9.17 16.12 -4.60
N THR A 42 8.79 16.98 -3.66
CA THR A 42 9.65 17.44 -2.55
C THR A 42 10.11 16.26 -1.69
N LEU A 43 9.20 15.39 -1.23
CA LEU A 43 9.58 14.19 -0.46
C LEU A 43 10.54 13.28 -1.25
N GLY A 44 10.32 13.14 -2.56
CA GLY A 44 11.19 12.39 -3.45
C GLY A 44 12.60 12.98 -3.54
N ARG A 45 12.72 14.30 -3.70
CA ARG A 45 14.01 15.00 -3.74
C ARG A 45 14.76 14.89 -2.43
N ILE A 46 14.10 15.11 -1.28
CA ILE A 46 14.71 14.94 0.05
C ILE A 46 15.28 13.54 0.20
N GLY A 47 14.48 12.51 -0.12
CA GLY A 47 14.90 11.11 -0.03
C GLY A 47 16.09 10.79 -0.92
N LEU A 48 16.03 11.13 -2.20
CA LEU A 48 17.11 10.80 -3.15
C LEU A 48 18.38 11.61 -2.89
N ALA A 49 18.28 12.85 -2.42
CA ALA A 49 19.43 13.64 -1.98
C ALA A 49 20.14 12.98 -0.79
N ALA A 50 19.41 12.40 0.16
CA ALA A 50 20.00 11.63 1.25
C ALA A 50 20.72 10.37 0.76
N VAL A 51 20.16 9.66 -0.23
CA VAL A 51 20.84 8.51 -0.86
C VAL A 51 22.10 8.95 -1.61
N ALA A 52 22.04 10.04 -2.38
CA ALA A 52 23.20 10.58 -3.08
C ALA A 52 24.31 11.00 -2.10
N SER A 53 23.93 11.65 -1.00
CA SER A 53 24.84 12.02 0.10
C SER A 53 25.49 10.78 0.73
N LEU A 54 24.74 9.70 0.92
CA LEU A 54 25.27 8.41 1.39
C LEU A 54 26.30 7.81 0.41
N LEU A 55 26.02 7.83 -0.89
CA LEU A 55 26.94 7.34 -1.92
C LEU A 55 28.27 8.13 -1.90
N ALA A 56 28.17 9.45 -1.75
CA ALA A 56 29.33 10.34 -1.66
C ALA A 56 30.14 10.09 -0.37
N ALA A 57 29.47 10.08 0.79
CA ALA A 57 30.10 9.96 2.10
C ALA A 57 30.79 8.61 2.32
N SER A 58 30.24 7.53 1.76
CA SER A 58 30.85 6.20 1.78
C SER A 58 32.00 6.03 0.79
N GLY A 59 32.14 6.95 -0.18
CA GLY A 59 33.03 6.78 -1.33
C GLY A 59 32.63 5.64 -2.27
N ALA A 60 31.43 5.08 -2.09
CA ALA A 60 30.87 4.04 -2.97
C ALA A 60 30.71 4.57 -4.40
N LEU A 61 30.42 5.88 -4.53
CA LEU A 61 30.50 6.62 -5.79
C LEU A 61 31.06 8.02 -5.53
N ARG A 62 31.89 8.55 -6.44
CA ARG A 62 32.46 9.89 -6.36
C ARG A 62 32.19 10.63 -7.68
N PRO A 63 31.93 11.95 -7.67
CA PRO A 63 31.73 12.75 -8.89
C PRO A 63 32.79 12.48 -9.97
N ASP A 64 34.07 12.61 -9.62
CA ASP A 64 35.19 12.37 -10.55
C ASP A 64 35.72 10.92 -10.52
N GLY A 65 34.92 9.99 -9.99
CA GLY A 65 35.30 8.59 -9.84
C GLY A 65 35.12 7.78 -11.13
N PRO A 66 35.84 6.66 -11.30
CA PRO A 66 35.59 5.75 -12.41
C PRO A 66 34.19 5.12 -12.30
N PRO A 67 33.51 4.81 -13.42
CA PRO A 67 32.22 4.13 -13.40
C PRO A 67 32.30 2.77 -12.67
N ARG A 68 31.30 2.48 -11.84
CA ARG A 68 31.24 1.26 -11.02
C ARG A 68 30.01 0.42 -11.32
N THR A 69 30.13 -0.90 -11.21
CA THR A 69 28.96 -1.77 -11.30
C THR A 69 28.07 -1.58 -10.06
N PRO A 70 26.74 -1.78 -10.16
CA PRO A 70 25.85 -1.75 -8.99
C PRO A 70 26.34 -2.65 -7.85
N GLY A 71 26.89 -3.83 -8.16
CA GLY A 71 27.50 -4.73 -7.18
C GLY A 71 28.61 -4.06 -6.37
N ARG A 72 29.56 -3.39 -7.03
CA ARG A 72 30.66 -2.68 -6.33
C ARG A 72 30.19 -1.49 -5.51
N ILE A 73 29.11 -0.83 -5.91
CA ILE A 73 28.50 0.24 -5.13
C ILE A 73 27.89 -0.35 -3.85
N MET A 74 27.12 -1.44 -3.98
CA MET A 74 26.52 -2.14 -2.84
C MET A 74 27.57 -2.71 -1.88
N ASP A 75 28.68 -3.28 -2.40
CA ASP A 75 29.81 -3.73 -1.58
C ASP A 75 30.41 -2.57 -0.76
N GLY A 76 30.59 -1.40 -1.40
CA GLY A 76 31.14 -0.21 -0.74
C GLY A 76 30.22 0.39 0.34
N LEU A 77 28.92 0.15 0.22
CA LEU A 77 27.92 0.52 1.23
C LEU A 77 27.76 -0.55 2.33
N ALA A 78 28.34 -1.74 2.15
CA ALA A 78 28.12 -2.93 2.97
C ALA A 78 26.64 -3.34 3.07
N VAL A 79 25.91 -3.30 1.94
CA VAL A 79 24.47 -3.59 1.91
C VAL A 79 24.20 -5.03 2.32
N ALA A 80 23.34 -5.22 3.32
CA ALA A 80 22.87 -6.54 3.73
C ALA A 80 22.09 -7.21 2.58
N PRO A 81 22.19 -8.54 2.38
CA PRO A 81 21.60 -9.22 1.23
C PRO A 81 20.10 -8.93 1.02
N ARG A 82 19.33 -8.80 2.11
CA ARG A 82 17.89 -8.52 2.04
C ARG A 82 17.52 -7.11 1.58
N HIS A 83 18.48 -6.18 1.54
CA HIS A 83 18.31 -4.79 1.12
C HIS A 83 18.85 -4.50 -0.28
N VAL A 84 19.46 -5.48 -0.96
CA VAL A 84 20.01 -5.35 -2.32
C VAL A 84 18.97 -4.87 -3.33
N TRP A 85 17.74 -5.35 -3.23
CA TRP A 85 16.65 -4.93 -4.13
C TRP A 85 16.36 -3.44 -4.00
N LEU A 86 16.40 -2.91 -2.77
CA LEU A 86 16.05 -1.52 -2.47
C LEU A 86 17.10 -0.57 -3.04
N VAL A 87 18.38 -0.91 -2.85
CA VAL A 87 19.47 -0.11 -3.39
C VAL A 87 19.47 -0.12 -4.92
N ARG A 88 19.06 -1.22 -5.58
CA ARG A 88 18.87 -1.20 -7.04
C ARG A 88 17.82 -0.19 -7.47
N LEU A 89 16.65 -0.17 -6.81
CA LEU A 89 15.61 0.82 -7.11
C LEU A 89 16.07 2.26 -6.85
N TRP A 90 16.89 2.49 -5.82
CA TRP A 90 17.48 3.81 -5.60
C TRP A 90 18.44 4.22 -6.70
N LEU A 91 19.33 3.32 -7.14
CA LEU A 91 20.25 3.60 -8.24
C LEU A 91 19.48 3.88 -9.53
N ASP A 92 18.42 3.13 -9.80
CA ASP A 92 17.57 3.33 -10.96
C ASP A 92 16.83 4.68 -10.89
N ALA A 93 16.33 5.06 -9.71
CA ALA A 93 15.70 6.36 -9.48
C ALA A 93 16.69 7.53 -9.66
N LEU A 94 17.92 7.40 -9.15
CA LEU A 94 18.97 8.40 -9.35
C LEU A 94 19.41 8.52 -10.82
N VAL A 95 19.36 7.43 -11.59
CA VAL A 95 19.57 7.47 -13.05
C VAL A 95 18.42 8.19 -13.74
N ALA A 96 17.17 7.88 -13.36
CA ALA A 96 15.99 8.52 -13.94
C ALA A 96 15.96 10.03 -13.69
N ASP A 97 16.47 10.48 -12.54
CA ASP A 97 16.54 11.89 -12.16
C ASP A 97 17.84 12.57 -12.66
N GLY A 98 18.65 11.88 -13.46
CA GLY A 98 19.86 12.43 -14.07
C GLY A 98 21.02 12.68 -13.10
N VAL A 99 20.94 12.18 -11.87
CA VAL A 99 22.02 12.26 -10.87
C VAL A 99 23.12 11.26 -11.22
N LEU A 100 22.74 10.08 -11.71
CA LEU A 100 23.64 9.04 -12.18
C LEU A 100 23.48 8.83 -13.69
N VAL A 101 24.57 8.40 -14.34
CA VAL A 101 24.59 8.05 -15.76
C VAL A 101 25.00 6.59 -15.89
N ARG A 102 24.30 5.86 -16.77
CA ARG A 102 24.73 4.51 -17.19
C ARG A 102 25.77 4.62 -18.29
N SER A 103 26.81 3.81 -18.20
CA SER A 103 27.75 3.61 -19.31
C SER A 103 27.07 3.04 -20.55
N ASP A 104 27.70 3.19 -21.72
CA ASP A 104 27.20 2.67 -23.00
C ASP A 104 26.91 1.16 -22.99
N ASP A 105 27.69 0.40 -22.20
CA ASP A 105 27.48 -1.04 -22.00
C ASP A 105 26.30 -1.38 -21.07
N GLY A 106 25.67 -0.38 -20.44
CA GLY A 106 24.56 -0.47 -19.51
C GLY A 106 24.90 -1.06 -18.14
N ARG A 107 26.17 -1.43 -17.89
CA ARG A 107 26.57 -2.25 -16.72
C ARG A 107 27.15 -1.44 -15.56
N ARG A 108 27.62 -0.22 -15.82
CA ARG A 108 28.28 0.63 -14.82
C ARG A 108 27.55 1.97 -14.68
N LEU A 109 27.73 2.58 -13.51
CA LEU A 109 27.16 3.84 -13.11
C LEU A 109 28.28 4.81 -12.74
N SER A 110 28.16 6.05 -13.15
CA SER A 110 28.97 7.19 -12.69
C SER A 110 28.05 8.32 -12.29
N ALA A 111 28.56 9.28 -11.51
CA ALA A 111 27.81 10.50 -11.24
C ALA A 111 27.74 11.34 -12.52
N ALA A 112 26.63 12.04 -12.74
CA ALA A 112 26.50 13.01 -13.84
C ALA A 112 27.28 14.31 -13.56
N GLY A 113 27.56 14.59 -12.28
CA GLY A 113 28.27 15.75 -11.78
C GLY A 113 28.37 15.69 -10.26
N ASP A 114 28.32 16.83 -9.59
CA ASP A 114 28.24 16.88 -8.13
C ASP A 114 26.99 16.15 -7.63
N LEU A 115 27.18 15.29 -6.63
CA LEU A 115 26.07 14.59 -6.00
C LEU A 115 25.31 15.58 -5.10
N PRO A 116 23.97 15.65 -5.20
CA PRO A 116 23.19 16.59 -4.40
C PRO A 116 23.40 16.32 -2.92
N ALA A 117 23.75 17.38 -2.18
CA ALA A 117 23.70 17.36 -0.72
C ALA A 117 22.24 17.29 -0.26
N GLY A 118 22.02 16.80 0.97
CA GLY A 118 20.68 16.77 1.58
C GLY A 118 19.93 18.08 1.39
N ALA A 119 18.69 17.99 0.90
CA ALA A 119 17.88 19.17 0.61
C ALA A 119 17.47 19.87 1.92
N ASP A 120 17.69 21.19 2.01
CA ASP A 120 17.11 22.06 3.04
C ASP A 120 15.65 22.40 2.68
N GLU A 121 14.89 21.36 2.32
CA GLU A 121 13.47 21.44 2.00
C GLU A 121 12.66 21.03 3.24
N ASP A 122 11.52 21.70 3.45
CA ASP A 122 10.67 21.49 4.62
C ASP A 122 9.89 20.16 4.52
N LEU A 123 10.46 19.13 5.15
CA LEU A 123 9.88 17.79 5.25
C LEU A 123 8.51 17.82 5.94
N GLU A 124 8.37 18.62 6.99
CA GLU A 124 7.12 18.80 7.74
C GLU A 124 6.03 19.41 6.87
N GLU A 125 6.33 20.48 6.13
CA GLU A 125 5.38 21.11 5.22
C GLU A 125 4.93 20.13 4.13
N ALA A 126 5.86 19.37 3.54
CA ALA A 126 5.53 18.40 2.51
C ALA A 126 4.59 17.29 3.03
N TYR A 127 4.84 16.75 4.22
CA TYR A 127 3.94 15.76 4.82
C TYR A 127 2.60 16.36 5.26
N ALA A 128 2.59 17.59 5.78
CA ALA A 128 1.37 18.29 6.16
C ALA A 128 0.47 18.57 4.96
N ALA A 129 1.05 18.93 3.80
CA ALA A 129 0.32 19.11 2.54
C ALA A 129 -0.36 17.83 2.03
N LEU A 130 0.08 16.67 2.49
CA LEU A 130 -0.50 15.35 2.18
C LEU A 130 -1.46 14.83 3.27
N GLY A 131 -1.65 15.60 4.36
CA GLY A 131 -2.51 15.23 5.47
C GLY A 131 -1.94 14.14 6.38
N PHE A 132 -0.61 13.94 6.39
CA PHE A 132 0.00 13.01 7.34
C PHE A 132 0.15 13.65 8.73
N PRO A 133 0.05 12.85 9.81
CA PRO A 133 0.32 13.33 11.16
C PRO A 133 1.82 13.64 11.38
N PRO A 134 2.20 14.49 12.35
CA PRO A 134 3.60 14.89 12.62
C PRO A 134 4.56 13.73 12.93
N VAL A 135 4.04 12.56 13.31
CA VAL A 135 4.86 11.35 13.50
C VAL A 135 5.50 10.85 12.20
N MET A 136 4.89 11.12 11.05
CA MET A 136 5.39 10.68 9.74
C MET A 136 6.70 11.40 9.32
N PRO A 137 6.79 12.75 9.31
CA PRO A 137 8.06 13.43 9.04
C PRO A 137 9.15 13.10 10.06
N ALA A 138 8.80 12.94 11.35
CA ALA A 138 9.74 12.55 12.38
C ALA A 138 10.36 11.16 12.11
N PHE A 139 9.51 10.19 11.74
CA PHE A 139 9.97 8.86 11.34
C PHE A 139 10.84 8.89 10.09
N HIS A 140 10.40 9.58 9.03
CA HIS A 140 11.18 9.66 7.79
C HIS A 140 12.56 10.28 8.05
N ARG A 141 12.64 11.37 8.82
CA ARG A 141 13.91 11.95 9.24
C ARG A 141 14.78 10.94 9.99
N SER A 142 14.20 10.17 10.91
CA SER A 142 14.94 9.12 11.63
C SER A 142 15.45 8.02 10.69
N VAL A 143 14.71 7.68 9.64
CA VAL A 143 15.17 6.73 8.62
C VAL A 143 16.33 7.32 7.82
N LEU A 144 16.19 8.56 7.32
CA LEU A 144 17.21 9.23 6.53
C LEU A 144 18.53 9.39 7.30
N ALA A 145 18.45 9.74 8.59
CA ALA A 145 19.61 9.87 9.46
C ALA A 145 20.32 8.55 9.76
N ARG A 146 19.66 7.41 9.55
CA ARG A 146 20.17 6.06 9.85
C ARG A 146 20.22 5.14 8.64
N LEU A 147 20.23 5.70 7.43
CA LEU A 147 20.29 4.90 6.19
C LEU A 147 21.48 3.93 6.16
N PRO A 148 22.72 4.31 6.54
CA PRO A 148 23.83 3.35 6.57
C PRO A 148 23.55 2.15 7.47
N GLU A 149 23.09 2.39 8.70
CA GLU A 149 22.84 1.34 9.68
C GLU A 149 21.67 0.44 9.27
N LEU A 150 20.61 1.01 8.70
CA LEU A 150 19.47 0.27 8.16
C LEU A 150 19.89 -0.62 6.99
N LEU A 151 20.67 -0.10 6.04
CA LEU A 151 21.17 -0.88 4.90
C LEU A 151 22.04 -2.06 5.31
N ARG A 152 22.79 -1.90 6.40
CA ARG A 152 23.70 -2.91 6.95
C ARG A 152 23.03 -3.89 7.90
N ASP A 153 21.72 -3.77 8.12
CA ASP A 153 20.98 -4.54 9.13
C ASP A 153 21.44 -4.35 10.57
N GLU A 154 22.16 -3.26 10.86
CA GLU A 154 22.59 -2.91 12.22
C GLU A 154 21.41 -2.38 13.04
N VAL A 155 20.36 -1.91 12.36
CA VAL A 155 19.15 -1.31 12.93
C VAL A 155 17.93 -1.85 12.22
N SER A 156 16.88 -2.17 12.98
CA SER A 156 15.58 -2.53 12.38
C SER A 156 14.73 -1.28 12.15
N VAL A 157 14.20 -1.12 10.94
CA VAL A 157 13.20 -0.07 10.65
C VAL A 157 11.98 -0.19 11.56
N ARG A 158 11.63 -1.40 12.01
CA ARG A 158 10.51 -1.62 12.95
C ARG A 158 10.78 -0.97 14.31
N GLN A 159 12.03 -0.92 14.77
CA GLN A 159 12.38 -0.22 16.01
C GLN A 159 12.23 1.30 15.87
N LEU A 160 12.49 1.84 14.67
CA LEU A 160 12.27 3.26 14.38
C LEU A 160 10.78 3.60 14.23
N LEU A 161 10.00 2.65 13.70
CA LEU A 161 8.57 2.76 13.51
C LEU A 161 7.80 2.61 14.84
N PHE A 162 8.33 1.84 15.79
CA PHE A 162 7.66 1.47 17.04
C PHE A 162 8.55 1.73 18.28
N PRO A 163 8.96 2.99 18.54
CA PRO A 163 9.90 3.29 19.62
C PRO A 163 9.37 2.90 21.01
N ASP A 164 8.05 3.05 21.23
CA ASP A 164 7.39 2.79 22.52
C ASP A 164 6.68 1.42 22.60
N GLY A 165 6.85 0.56 21.58
CA GLY A 165 6.23 -0.77 21.54
C GLY A 165 4.73 -0.81 21.21
N ASP A 166 4.06 0.34 21.08
CA ASP A 166 2.68 0.43 20.58
C ASP A 166 2.64 0.36 19.05
N ALA A 167 2.76 -0.86 18.52
CA ALA A 167 2.81 -1.07 17.08
C ALA A 167 1.51 -0.71 16.33
N LEU A 168 0.39 -0.65 17.05
CA LEU A 168 -0.94 -0.43 16.48
C LEU A 168 -1.16 1.05 16.17
N THR A 169 -0.98 1.89 17.18
CA THR A 169 -1.17 3.34 17.04
C THR A 169 -0.15 3.91 16.07
N ALA A 170 1.09 3.44 16.13
CA ALA A 170 2.12 3.86 15.18
C ALA A 170 1.72 3.46 13.75
N LEU A 171 1.41 2.18 13.49
CA LEU A 171 1.04 1.75 12.14
C LEU A 171 -0.20 2.48 11.61
N ALA A 172 -1.21 2.72 12.45
CA ALA A 172 -2.37 3.54 12.08
C ALA A 172 -1.98 4.97 11.70
N GLY A 173 -1.09 5.60 12.48
CA GLY A 173 -0.58 6.94 12.18
C GLY A 173 0.13 7.03 10.84
N TYR A 174 0.91 6.01 10.47
CA TYR A 174 1.61 5.94 9.18
C TYR A 174 0.68 5.62 7.99
N GLN A 175 -0.44 4.96 8.25
CA GLN A 175 -1.46 4.67 7.24
C GLN A 175 -2.50 5.81 7.10
N THR A 176 -2.43 6.84 7.94
CA THR A 176 -3.35 7.98 7.92
C THR A 176 -2.80 9.11 7.06
N SER A 177 -3.49 9.42 5.97
CA SER A 177 -3.22 10.56 5.08
C SER A 177 -4.52 11.02 4.41
N ALA A 178 -4.52 12.21 3.78
CA ALA A 178 -5.69 12.69 3.06
C ALA A 178 -6.07 11.78 1.88
N ALA A 179 -5.08 11.20 1.18
CA ALA A 179 -5.33 10.22 0.12
C ALA A 179 -5.82 8.88 0.70
N GLY A 180 -5.28 8.46 1.85
CA GLY A 180 -5.75 7.28 2.59
C GLY A 180 -7.21 7.40 3.03
N ASP A 181 -7.58 8.54 3.64
CA ASP A 181 -8.97 8.85 4.01
C ASP A 181 -9.90 8.84 2.79
N TYR A 182 -9.44 9.39 1.66
CA TYR A 182 -10.18 9.38 0.41
C TYR A 182 -10.49 7.95 -0.05
N VAL A 183 -9.46 7.09 -0.19
CA VAL A 183 -9.67 5.71 -0.70
C VAL A 183 -10.41 4.82 0.28
N ASN A 184 -10.21 5.00 1.60
CA ASN A 184 -10.89 4.22 2.62
C ASN A 184 -12.38 4.59 2.74
N ALA A 185 -12.74 5.86 2.60
CA ALA A 185 -14.14 6.28 2.55
C ALA A 185 -14.82 5.81 1.25
N ALA A 186 -14.11 5.83 0.12
CA ALA A 186 -14.59 5.28 -1.13
C ALA A 186 -14.81 3.75 -1.03
N ALA A 187 -13.90 3.03 -0.36
CA ALA A 187 -14.06 1.61 -0.05
C ALA A 187 -15.30 1.36 0.83
N GLY A 188 -15.48 2.14 1.89
CA GLY A 188 -16.67 2.09 2.76
C GLY A 188 -17.98 2.26 1.99
N HIS A 189 -18.02 3.18 1.03
CA HIS A 189 -19.18 3.34 0.14
C HIS A 189 -19.43 2.09 -0.71
N ALA A 190 -18.38 1.51 -1.32
CA ALA A 190 -18.51 0.33 -2.16
C ALA A 190 -18.99 -0.90 -1.38
N VAL A 191 -18.53 -1.07 -0.12
CA VAL A 191 -19.01 -2.14 0.77
C VAL A 191 -20.46 -1.89 1.18
N ARG A 192 -20.80 -0.65 1.57
CA ARG A 192 -22.17 -0.27 1.94
C ARG A 192 -23.17 -0.60 0.85
N GLU A 193 -22.84 -0.34 -0.41
CA GLU A 193 -23.71 -0.66 -1.54
C GLU A 193 -24.07 -2.16 -1.60
N VAL A 194 -23.08 -3.05 -1.40
CA VAL A 194 -23.33 -4.50 -1.37
C VAL A 194 -24.21 -4.87 -0.18
N VAL A 195 -23.95 -4.31 1.00
CA VAL A 195 -24.73 -4.55 2.22
C VAL A 195 -26.19 -4.11 2.03
N GLU A 196 -26.44 -2.94 1.44
CA GLU A 196 -27.78 -2.44 1.17
C GLU A 196 -28.52 -3.32 0.14
N ARG A 197 -27.84 -3.78 -0.91
CA ARG A 197 -28.40 -4.61 -1.98
C ARG A 197 -28.85 -6.00 -1.48
N LEU A 198 -28.11 -6.59 -0.56
CA LEU A 198 -28.36 -7.96 -0.09
C LEU A 198 -29.50 -8.06 0.94
N ARG A 199 -30.03 -6.92 1.39
CA ARG A 199 -31.13 -6.90 2.36
C ARG A 199 -32.34 -7.74 1.91
N PRO A 200 -33.02 -8.42 2.86
CA PRO A 200 -32.77 -8.43 4.31
C PRO A 200 -31.69 -9.43 4.76
N ARG A 201 -31.00 -10.12 3.84
CA ARG A 201 -29.94 -11.06 4.18
C ARG A 201 -28.70 -10.30 4.68
N ALA A 202 -28.08 -10.82 5.74
CA ALA A 202 -26.81 -10.30 6.20
C ALA A 202 -25.71 -10.53 5.15
N ALA A 203 -24.93 -9.48 4.85
CA ALA A 203 -23.77 -9.59 3.99
C ALA A 203 -22.58 -10.19 4.76
N ARG A 204 -21.87 -11.13 4.14
CA ARG A 204 -20.66 -11.76 4.70
C ARG A 204 -19.42 -11.03 4.18
N ILE A 205 -18.71 -10.35 5.07
CA ILE A 205 -17.55 -9.53 4.75
C ILE A 205 -16.31 -10.21 5.35
N VAL A 206 -15.29 -10.47 4.52
CA VAL A 206 -13.99 -10.96 4.97
C VAL A 206 -12.93 -9.92 4.65
N GLU A 207 -12.27 -9.37 5.66
CA GLU A 207 -11.16 -8.43 5.49
C GLU A 207 -9.83 -9.16 5.61
N LEU A 208 -8.97 -9.06 4.59
CA LEU A 208 -7.65 -9.65 4.51
C LEU A 208 -6.60 -8.65 5.03
N GLY A 209 -5.69 -9.12 5.88
CA GLY A 209 -4.58 -8.34 6.43
C GLY A 209 -4.98 -6.94 6.89
N ALA A 210 -5.99 -6.90 7.76
CA ALA A 210 -6.62 -5.67 8.20
C ALA A 210 -5.70 -4.79 9.07
N GLY A 211 -4.59 -5.34 9.57
CA GLY A 211 -3.51 -4.58 10.22
C GLY A 211 -4.00 -3.73 11.39
N ALA A 212 -3.72 -2.43 11.32
CA ALA A 212 -4.11 -1.47 12.35
C ALA A 212 -5.62 -1.10 12.34
N GLY A 213 -6.39 -1.64 11.39
CA GLY A 213 -7.84 -1.43 11.30
C GLY A 213 -8.25 -0.07 10.72
N VAL A 214 -7.39 0.58 9.93
CA VAL A 214 -7.72 1.87 9.29
C VAL A 214 -8.83 1.70 8.26
N CYS A 215 -8.72 0.68 7.40
CA CYS A 215 -9.76 0.34 6.43
C CYS A 215 -11.03 -0.18 7.13
N THR A 216 -10.87 -1.11 8.08
CA THR A 216 -11.94 -1.61 8.96
C THR A 216 -12.77 -0.47 9.55
N SER A 217 -12.13 0.52 10.17
CA SER A 217 -12.83 1.63 10.82
C SER A 217 -13.62 2.49 9.83
N ALA A 218 -13.08 2.72 8.63
CA ALA A 218 -13.79 3.47 7.60
C ALA A 218 -15.01 2.71 7.06
N VAL A 219 -14.88 1.40 6.86
CA VAL A 219 -15.98 0.55 6.39
C VAL A 219 -17.07 0.44 7.45
N LEU A 220 -16.71 0.11 8.71
CA LEU A 220 -17.68 0.03 9.80
C LEU A 220 -18.43 1.36 9.98
N GLY A 221 -17.71 2.50 9.97
CA GLY A 221 -18.33 3.83 10.03
C GLY A 221 -19.27 4.13 8.86
N ALA A 222 -19.00 3.61 7.65
CA ALA A 222 -19.90 3.75 6.50
C ALA A 222 -21.17 2.88 6.63
N LEU A 223 -21.12 1.81 7.43
CA LEU A 223 -22.24 0.91 7.69
C LEU A 223 -23.13 1.37 8.86
N GLU A 224 -22.68 2.35 9.66
CA GLU A 224 -23.47 2.94 10.73
C GLU A 224 -24.80 3.51 10.19
N GLY A 225 -25.90 3.19 10.87
CA GLY A 225 -27.23 3.68 10.51
C GLY A 225 -27.87 3.04 9.26
N VAL A 226 -27.18 2.12 8.57
CA VAL A 226 -27.74 1.40 7.41
C VAL A 226 -28.87 0.45 7.85
N GLY A 227 -28.92 0.03 9.12
CA GLY A 227 -29.97 -0.86 9.65
C GLY A 227 -30.01 -2.21 8.93
N ALA A 228 -28.85 -2.67 8.46
CA ALA A 228 -28.65 -3.94 7.77
C ALA A 228 -27.60 -4.76 8.54
N ASP A 229 -27.90 -6.03 8.74
CA ASP A 229 -26.98 -6.96 9.39
C ASP A 229 -25.81 -7.29 8.46
N HIS A 230 -24.64 -7.50 9.06
CA HIS A 230 -23.45 -7.97 8.37
C HIS A 230 -22.65 -8.89 9.29
N ASP A 231 -22.09 -9.95 8.71
CA ASP A 231 -21.14 -10.83 9.38
C ASP A 231 -19.73 -10.40 8.95
N TYR A 232 -18.99 -9.76 9.86
CA TYR A 232 -17.67 -9.21 9.59
C TYR A 232 -16.59 -10.12 10.17
N LEU A 233 -15.72 -10.63 9.30
CA LEU A 233 -14.52 -11.36 9.68
C LEU A 233 -13.28 -10.53 9.39
N PHE A 234 -12.68 -9.99 10.46
CA PHE A 234 -11.37 -9.35 10.45
C PHE A 234 -10.28 -10.43 10.42
N THR A 235 -9.34 -10.37 9.49
CA THR A 235 -8.22 -11.30 9.46
C THR A 235 -6.87 -10.60 9.32
N ASP A 236 -5.84 -11.21 9.90
CA ASP A 236 -4.45 -10.79 9.75
C ASP A 236 -3.49 -11.96 10.05
N VAL A 237 -2.29 -11.97 9.49
CA VAL A 237 -1.24 -12.95 9.85
C VAL A 237 -0.71 -12.73 11.28
N SER A 238 -0.88 -11.53 11.82
CA SER A 238 -0.40 -11.12 13.13
C SER A 238 -1.44 -11.34 14.22
N ARG A 239 -1.05 -12.14 15.22
CA ARG A 239 -1.83 -12.29 16.45
C ARG A 239 -1.96 -10.98 17.22
N LEU A 240 -0.99 -10.07 17.11
CA LEU A 240 -1.06 -8.76 17.74
C LEU A 240 -2.23 -7.94 17.18
N PHE A 241 -2.38 -7.92 15.85
CA PHE A 241 -3.45 -7.17 15.18
C PHE A 241 -4.84 -7.76 15.46
N THR A 242 -4.99 -9.08 15.40
CA THR A 242 -6.29 -9.74 15.67
C THR A 242 -6.75 -9.59 17.12
N VAL A 243 -5.83 -9.64 18.10
CA VAL A 243 -6.17 -9.38 19.51
C VAL A 243 -6.59 -7.92 19.70
N ALA A 244 -5.80 -6.99 19.17
CA ALA A 244 -6.09 -5.57 19.27
C ALA A 244 -7.42 -5.16 18.63
N ALA A 245 -7.72 -5.72 17.46
CA ALA A 245 -8.98 -5.48 16.76
C ALA A 245 -10.17 -5.95 17.59
N ARG A 246 -10.08 -7.13 18.22
CA ARG A 246 -11.13 -7.63 19.12
C ARG A 246 -11.35 -6.68 20.29
N ASP A 247 -10.29 -6.23 20.95
CA ASP A 247 -10.41 -5.31 22.09
C ASP A 247 -11.00 -3.96 21.68
N ARG A 248 -10.65 -3.48 20.48
CA ARG A 248 -11.14 -2.21 19.92
C ARG A 248 -12.60 -2.26 19.46
N TYR A 249 -13.00 -3.31 18.76
CA TYR A 249 -14.30 -3.37 18.08
C TYR A 249 -15.37 -4.13 18.84
N ALA A 250 -15.05 -5.06 19.74
CA ALA A 250 -16.06 -5.81 20.49
C ALA A 250 -17.08 -4.94 21.26
N PRO A 251 -16.71 -3.78 21.85
CA PRO A 251 -17.67 -2.94 22.57
C PRO A 251 -18.76 -2.31 21.68
N THR A 252 -18.45 -2.01 20.41
CA THR A 252 -19.36 -1.29 19.50
C THR A 252 -19.88 -2.18 18.37
N HIS A 253 -19.19 -3.28 18.06
CA HIS A 253 -19.50 -4.23 16.99
C HIS A 253 -19.37 -5.67 17.52
N PRO A 254 -20.25 -6.12 18.43
CA PRO A 254 -20.12 -7.42 19.11
C PRO A 254 -20.21 -8.64 18.17
N GLY A 255 -20.70 -8.46 16.94
CA GLY A 255 -20.73 -9.49 15.89
C GLY A 255 -19.44 -9.62 15.07
N LEU A 256 -18.47 -8.71 15.24
CA LEU A 256 -17.20 -8.77 14.52
C LEU A 256 -16.34 -9.92 15.05
N ARG A 257 -15.89 -10.79 14.15
CA ARG A 257 -15.03 -11.93 14.44
C ARG A 257 -13.60 -11.63 13.99
N CYS A 258 -12.62 -12.17 14.70
CA CYS A 258 -11.21 -12.08 14.33
C CYS A 258 -10.61 -13.47 14.09
N ALA A 259 -9.82 -13.66 13.04
CA ALA A 259 -9.09 -14.89 12.77
C ALA A 259 -7.69 -14.62 12.19
N LEU A 260 -6.78 -15.59 12.32
CA LEU A 260 -5.51 -15.53 11.60
C LEU A 260 -5.72 -16.00 10.16
N LEU A 261 -5.11 -15.30 9.19
CA LEU A 261 -5.16 -15.69 7.78
C LEU A 261 -3.90 -15.20 7.05
N ASP A 262 -3.25 -16.10 6.33
CA ASP A 262 -2.16 -15.84 5.38
C ASP A 262 -2.70 -15.82 3.95
N ILE A 263 -2.46 -14.71 3.24
CA ILE A 263 -2.90 -14.46 1.86
C ILE A 263 -2.16 -15.30 0.82
N ASP A 264 -0.97 -15.83 1.16
CA ASP A 264 -0.23 -16.78 0.32
C ASP A 264 -0.66 -18.24 0.60
N GLY A 265 -1.34 -18.49 1.73
CA GLY A 265 -1.83 -19.79 2.16
C GLY A 265 -3.15 -20.21 1.51
N ASP A 266 -3.47 -21.50 1.58
CA ASP A 266 -4.78 -22.04 1.17
C ASP A 266 -5.88 -21.55 2.13
N PHE A 267 -6.92 -20.88 1.61
CA PHE A 267 -8.00 -20.31 2.41
C PHE A 267 -8.91 -21.37 3.02
N THR A 268 -9.15 -22.49 2.32
CA THR A 268 -9.98 -23.59 2.84
C THR A 268 -9.27 -24.32 3.96
N ALA A 269 -7.97 -24.56 3.83
CA ALA A 269 -7.16 -25.12 4.92
C ALA A 269 -7.10 -24.19 6.16
N GLN A 270 -7.36 -22.89 5.97
CA GLN A 270 -7.42 -21.88 7.03
C GLN A 270 -8.85 -21.61 7.54
N GLY A 271 -9.83 -22.42 7.12
CA GLY A 271 -11.20 -22.39 7.65
C GLY A 271 -12.14 -21.44 6.93
N LEU A 272 -11.82 -21.02 5.70
CA LEU A 272 -12.72 -20.24 4.85
C LEU A 272 -13.32 -21.11 3.74
N GLU A 273 -14.63 -21.18 3.70
CA GLU A 273 -15.36 -21.98 2.70
C GLU A 273 -15.42 -21.24 1.34
N PRO A 274 -15.22 -21.92 0.20
CA PRO A 274 -15.41 -21.32 -1.11
C PRO A 274 -16.83 -20.76 -1.30
N GLY A 275 -16.96 -19.62 -1.97
CA GLY A 275 -18.24 -18.95 -2.17
C GLY A 275 -18.89 -18.40 -0.89
N SER A 276 -18.15 -18.31 0.22
CA SER A 276 -18.70 -17.90 1.51
C SER A 276 -18.66 -16.41 1.78
N ALA A 277 -18.02 -15.60 0.95
CA ALA A 277 -17.93 -14.15 1.13
C ALA A 277 -18.74 -13.38 0.08
N ASP A 278 -19.57 -12.44 0.51
CA ASP A 278 -20.24 -11.50 -0.40
C ASP A 278 -19.33 -10.31 -0.73
N VAL A 279 -18.46 -9.95 0.22
CA VAL A 279 -17.41 -8.95 0.06
C VAL A 279 -16.11 -9.50 0.60
N VAL A 280 -15.03 -9.38 -0.18
CA VAL A 280 -13.67 -9.48 0.32
C VAL A 280 -13.07 -8.08 0.31
N LEU A 281 -12.57 -7.63 1.47
CA LEU A 281 -11.93 -6.34 1.67
C LEU A 281 -10.43 -6.53 1.87
N ALA A 282 -9.60 -5.66 1.32
CA ALA A 282 -8.16 -5.72 1.51
C ALA A 282 -7.55 -4.30 1.51
N GLY A 283 -7.06 -3.83 2.66
CA GLY A 283 -6.48 -2.49 2.78
C GLY A 283 -4.95 -2.51 2.82
N ASN A 284 -4.28 -2.16 1.73
CA ASN A 284 -2.81 -2.12 1.59
C ASN A 284 -2.14 -3.43 2.06
N VAL A 285 -2.58 -4.57 1.52
CA VAL A 285 -2.08 -5.90 1.92
C VAL A 285 -1.67 -6.79 0.73
N LEU A 286 -2.37 -6.72 -0.40
CA LEU A 286 -2.17 -7.64 -1.52
C LEU A 286 -0.79 -7.46 -2.16
N HIS A 287 -0.19 -6.27 -2.05
CA HIS A 287 1.21 -6.08 -2.45
C HIS A 287 2.20 -6.96 -1.67
N ASN A 288 1.84 -7.46 -0.48
CA ASN A 288 2.70 -8.35 0.30
C ASN A 288 2.69 -9.80 -0.21
N ALA A 289 1.77 -10.16 -1.11
CA ALA A 289 1.73 -11.49 -1.70
C ALA A 289 3.04 -11.82 -2.42
N THR A 290 3.48 -13.07 -2.29
CA THR A 290 4.60 -13.58 -3.09
C THR A 290 4.22 -13.62 -4.57
N ASP A 291 2.98 -14.01 -4.87
CA ASP A 291 2.35 -14.00 -6.20
C ASP A 291 0.95 -13.40 -6.08
N ALA A 292 0.79 -12.14 -6.54
CA ALA A 292 -0.49 -11.43 -6.47
C ALA A 292 -1.61 -12.15 -7.24
N ALA A 293 -1.31 -12.77 -8.39
CA ALA A 293 -2.28 -13.51 -9.19
C ALA A 293 -2.81 -14.72 -8.41
N ALA A 294 -1.93 -15.44 -7.71
CA ALA A 294 -2.30 -16.60 -6.91
C ALA A 294 -3.17 -16.21 -5.72
N SER A 295 -2.83 -15.16 -4.99
CA SER A 295 -3.67 -14.65 -3.90
C SER A 295 -5.04 -14.19 -4.42
N LEU A 296 -5.10 -13.48 -5.55
CA LEU A 296 -6.36 -13.06 -6.16
C LEU A 296 -7.22 -14.23 -6.65
N ARG A 297 -6.64 -15.34 -7.11
CA ARG A 297 -7.40 -16.57 -7.43
C ARG A 297 -8.09 -17.15 -6.20
N ARG A 298 -7.40 -17.17 -5.05
CA ARG A 298 -8.01 -17.60 -3.77
C ARG A 298 -9.11 -16.67 -3.31
N VAL A 299 -8.93 -15.35 -3.51
CA VAL A 299 -9.99 -14.36 -3.28
C VAL A 299 -11.20 -14.64 -4.18
N ARG A 300 -10.98 -14.93 -5.48
CA ARG A 300 -12.04 -15.30 -6.42
C ARG A 300 -12.76 -16.59 -6.01
N GLU A 301 -12.08 -17.55 -5.39
CA GLU A 301 -12.69 -18.79 -4.88
C GLU A 301 -13.53 -18.54 -3.62
N LEU A 302 -13.05 -17.66 -2.73
CA LEU A 302 -13.76 -17.27 -1.52
C LEU A 302 -15.04 -16.46 -1.81
N LEU A 303 -15.01 -15.62 -2.85
CA LEU A 303 -16.16 -14.82 -3.25
C LEU A 303 -17.32 -15.69 -3.74
N ALA A 304 -18.52 -15.41 -3.23
CA ALA A 304 -19.77 -15.91 -3.77
C ALA A 304 -19.94 -15.45 -5.23
N PRO A 305 -20.77 -16.14 -6.04
CA PRO A 305 -21.10 -15.65 -7.38
C PRO A 305 -21.64 -14.22 -7.34
N GLY A 306 -21.05 -13.32 -8.14
CA GLY A 306 -21.37 -11.89 -8.09
C GLY A 306 -20.93 -11.14 -6.82
N GLY A 307 -20.12 -11.77 -5.97
CA GLY A 307 -19.48 -11.14 -4.82
C GLY A 307 -18.40 -10.14 -5.24
N ARG A 308 -18.07 -9.21 -4.34
CA ARG A 308 -17.17 -8.08 -4.65
C ARG A 308 -15.85 -8.14 -3.91
N LEU A 309 -14.75 -7.95 -4.64
CA LEU A 309 -13.47 -7.55 -4.09
C LEU A 309 -13.40 -6.01 -4.04
N VAL A 310 -13.14 -5.47 -2.86
CA VAL A 310 -12.84 -4.05 -2.61
C VAL A 310 -11.43 -4.00 -2.03
N PHE A 311 -10.48 -3.34 -2.69
CA PHE A 311 -9.15 -3.25 -2.11
C PHE A 311 -8.50 -1.90 -2.36
N THR A 312 -7.74 -1.43 -1.38
CA THR A 312 -6.92 -0.23 -1.51
C THR A 312 -5.46 -0.62 -1.57
N GLU A 313 -4.69 0.02 -2.45
CA GLU A 313 -3.29 -0.31 -2.63
C GLU A 313 -2.43 0.91 -2.99
N SER A 314 -1.17 0.81 -2.58
CA SER A 314 -0.12 1.66 -3.08
C SER A 314 0.24 1.23 -4.51
N VAL A 315 0.35 2.18 -5.44
CA VAL A 315 0.64 1.89 -6.84
C VAL A 315 1.94 2.56 -7.29
N GLY A 316 2.73 1.80 -8.05
CA GLY A 316 4.03 2.24 -8.57
C GLY A 316 5.07 2.54 -7.50
N GLU A 317 6.26 2.95 -7.95
CA GLU A 317 7.36 3.30 -7.04
C GLU A 317 7.31 4.79 -6.66
N SER A 318 7.14 5.05 -5.36
CA SER A 318 7.31 6.38 -4.78
C SER A 318 8.72 6.54 -4.23
N ARG A 319 9.44 7.57 -4.69
CA ARG A 319 10.78 7.94 -4.18
C ARG A 319 10.77 8.18 -2.66
N ALA A 320 9.69 8.77 -2.15
CA ALA A 320 9.47 8.98 -0.73
C ALA A 320 9.35 7.66 0.03
N ILE A 321 8.58 6.70 -0.49
CA ILE A 321 8.41 5.37 0.12
C ILE A 321 9.71 4.57 0.07
N LEU A 322 10.42 4.61 -1.07
CA LEU A 322 11.71 3.94 -1.26
C LEU A 322 12.74 4.35 -0.20
N THR A 323 12.71 5.60 0.26
CA THR A 323 13.66 6.13 1.25
C THR A 323 13.10 6.18 2.67
N SER A 324 11.97 5.51 2.91
CA SER A 324 11.32 5.40 4.22
C SER A 324 10.76 3.99 4.46
N MET A 325 9.48 3.77 4.16
CA MET A 325 8.72 2.56 4.48
C MET A 325 9.17 1.32 3.71
N ALA A 326 9.85 1.46 2.57
CA ALA A 326 10.28 0.33 1.74
C ALA A 326 11.19 -0.67 2.47
N PHE A 327 11.91 -0.25 3.52
CA PHE A 327 12.66 -1.16 4.37
C PHE A 327 11.79 -2.26 5.01
N LEU A 328 10.49 -2.00 5.27
CA LEU A 328 9.55 -2.98 5.80
C LEU A 328 9.27 -4.13 4.83
N LEU A 329 9.45 -3.90 3.52
CA LEU A 329 9.26 -4.89 2.46
C LEU A 329 10.50 -5.77 2.24
N SER A 330 11.57 -5.54 3.00
CA SER A 330 12.75 -6.41 2.96
C SER A 330 12.46 -7.69 3.74
N PRO A 331 12.49 -8.86 3.07
CA PRO A 331 12.05 -10.11 3.69
C PRO A 331 12.99 -10.51 4.83
N GLU A 332 12.45 -11.24 5.80
CA GLU A 332 13.29 -11.94 6.77
C GLU A 332 14.21 -12.94 6.06
N PRO A 333 15.40 -13.25 6.62
CA PRO A 333 16.29 -14.24 6.04
C PRO A 333 15.58 -15.57 5.72
N GLY A 334 15.67 -16.01 4.47
CA GLY A 334 15.04 -17.24 3.99
C GLY A 334 13.59 -17.13 3.54
N ARG A 335 12.95 -15.95 3.67
CA ARG A 335 11.62 -15.70 3.10
C ARG A 335 11.74 -15.10 1.69
N PRO A 336 10.85 -15.48 0.75
CA PRO A 336 10.78 -14.81 -0.54
C PRO A 336 10.35 -13.35 -0.35
N ARG A 337 10.83 -12.47 -1.23
CA ARG A 337 10.34 -11.10 -1.28
C ARG A 337 8.92 -11.09 -1.86
N PRO A 338 8.02 -10.22 -1.38
CA PRO A 338 6.77 -9.93 -2.09
C PRO A 338 7.02 -9.63 -3.57
N GLY A 339 6.14 -10.15 -4.43
CA GLY A 339 6.24 -10.03 -5.88
C GLY A 339 7.32 -10.86 -6.57
N SER A 340 8.03 -11.73 -5.84
CA SER A 340 9.03 -12.62 -6.46
C SER A 340 8.42 -13.74 -7.32
N GLY A 341 7.12 -14.01 -7.16
CA GLY A 341 6.34 -14.97 -7.94
C GLY A 341 5.46 -14.34 -9.03
N ASP A 342 5.44 -13.01 -9.18
CA ASP A 342 4.63 -12.32 -10.19
C ASP A 342 5.46 -11.36 -11.07
N ARG A 343 4.78 -10.52 -11.86
CA ARG A 343 5.39 -9.61 -12.85
C ARG A 343 6.41 -8.66 -12.25
N ARG A 344 6.31 -8.35 -10.95
CA ARG A 344 7.27 -7.51 -10.23
C ARG A 344 8.66 -8.13 -10.19
N ARG A 345 8.80 -9.44 -10.40
CA ARG A 345 10.10 -10.10 -10.53
C ARG A 345 10.92 -9.54 -11.68
N GLU A 346 10.28 -9.14 -12.78
CA GLU A 346 10.97 -8.66 -13.98
C GLU A 346 11.55 -7.26 -13.79
N THR A 347 10.81 -6.38 -13.13
CA THR A 347 11.18 -4.98 -12.87
C THR A 347 11.92 -4.79 -11.55
N GLY A 348 11.76 -5.72 -10.61
CA GLY A 348 12.17 -5.54 -9.22
C GLY A 348 11.30 -4.56 -8.42
N SER A 349 10.18 -4.09 -8.97
CA SER A 349 9.31 -3.10 -8.31
C SER A 349 8.62 -3.70 -7.08
N SER A 350 8.50 -2.89 -6.03
CA SER A 350 7.77 -3.20 -4.80
C SER A 350 6.27 -3.30 -5.07
N PHE A 351 5.74 -2.38 -5.87
CA PHE A 351 4.31 -2.27 -6.18
C PHE A 351 4.04 -2.49 -7.67
N LEU A 352 2.82 -2.94 -7.97
CA LEU A 352 2.26 -2.86 -9.31
C LEU A 352 1.72 -1.45 -9.55
N ASP A 353 1.69 -1.00 -10.80
CA ASP A 353 0.90 0.18 -11.16
C ASP A 353 -0.59 -0.20 -11.32
N ALA A 354 -1.44 0.78 -11.60
CA ALA A 354 -2.88 0.54 -11.73
C ALA A 354 -3.22 -0.45 -12.87
N ALA A 355 -2.48 -0.38 -13.99
CA ALA A 355 -2.66 -1.29 -15.11
C ALA A 355 -2.21 -2.73 -14.74
N GLY A 356 -1.14 -2.86 -13.98
CA GLY A 356 -0.66 -4.13 -13.43
C GLY A 356 -1.70 -4.78 -12.53
N TRP A 357 -2.30 -4.03 -11.59
CA TRP A 357 -3.39 -4.55 -10.76
C TRP A 357 -4.60 -4.99 -11.59
N GLU A 358 -4.99 -4.21 -12.61
CA GLU A 358 -6.08 -4.61 -13.51
C GLU A 358 -5.75 -5.92 -14.25
N ALA A 359 -4.51 -6.07 -14.73
CA ALA A 359 -4.05 -7.29 -15.39
C ALA A 359 -4.09 -8.50 -14.44
N GLU A 360 -3.68 -8.34 -13.18
CA GLU A 360 -3.72 -9.41 -12.18
C GLU A 360 -5.16 -9.81 -11.81
N LEU A 361 -6.07 -8.85 -11.69
CA LEU A 361 -7.50 -9.14 -11.47
C LEU A 361 -8.07 -9.98 -12.61
N ARG A 362 -7.79 -9.61 -13.87
CA ARG A 362 -8.24 -10.36 -15.05
C ARG A 362 -7.62 -11.75 -15.11
N ALA A 363 -6.32 -11.86 -14.82
CA ALA A 363 -5.62 -13.14 -14.78
C ALA A 363 -6.17 -14.09 -13.69
N ALA A 364 -6.72 -13.53 -12.61
CA ALA A 364 -7.39 -14.28 -11.55
C ALA A 364 -8.87 -14.63 -11.85
N GLY A 365 -9.41 -14.19 -12.99
CA GLY A 365 -10.80 -14.43 -13.37
C GLY A 365 -11.81 -13.51 -12.68
N LEU A 366 -11.36 -12.38 -12.13
CA LEU A 366 -12.22 -11.31 -11.63
C LEU A 366 -12.56 -10.33 -12.75
N VAL A 367 -13.65 -9.59 -12.59
CA VAL A 367 -14.10 -8.55 -13.53
C VAL A 367 -13.83 -7.17 -12.91
N PRO A 368 -12.74 -6.48 -13.30
CA PRO A 368 -12.48 -5.10 -12.88
C PRO A 368 -13.64 -4.16 -13.22
N LEU A 369 -14.09 -3.42 -12.21
CA LEU A 369 -15.10 -2.37 -12.35
C LEU A 369 -14.47 -0.98 -12.55
N GLY A 370 -13.23 -0.80 -12.08
CA GLY A 370 -12.43 0.40 -12.21
C GLY A 370 -11.66 0.74 -10.93
N SER A 371 -10.98 1.88 -10.95
CA SER A 371 -10.16 2.36 -9.84
C SER A 371 -10.35 3.85 -9.55
N LEU A 372 -10.10 4.25 -8.31
CA LEU A 372 -10.10 5.64 -7.85
C LEU A 372 -8.80 5.94 -7.09
N PRO A 373 -8.32 7.19 -7.07
CA PRO A 373 -8.81 8.32 -7.85
C PRO A 373 -8.56 8.14 -9.35
N HIS A 374 -9.24 8.93 -10.19
CA HIS A 374 -8.91 8.97 -11.62
C HIS A 374 -7.48 9.50 -11.81
N ALA A 375 -6.74 9.00 -12.81
CA ALA A 375 -5.33 9.35 -13.02
C ALA A 375 -5.06 10.85 -13.24
N SER A 376 -6.07 11.61 -13.71
CA SER A 376 -5.98 13.07 -13.85
C SER A 376 -6.21 13.85 -12.56
N SER A 377 -6.59 13.18 -11.47
CA SER A 377 -6.77 13.82 -10.17
C SER A 377 -5.41 14.10 -9.53
N PRO A 378 -5.19 15.29 -8.93
CA PRO A 378 -3.99 15.53 -8.13
C PRO A 378 -3.78 14.52 -7.00
N ILE A 379 -4.85 13.92 -6.47
CA ILE A 379 -4.80 12.87 -5.42
C ILE A 379 -4.05 11.64 -5.93
N ALA A 380 -4.11 11.34 -7.22
CA ALA A 380 -3.41 10.20 -7.83
C ALA A 380 -1.89 10.27 -7.66
N SER A 381 -1.32 11.47 -7.52
CA SER A 381 0.14 11.66 -7.33
C SER A 381 0.68 11.03 -6.04
N VAL A 382 -0.17 10.82 -5.04
CA VAL A 382 0.20 10.15 -3.78
C VAL A 382 0.36 8.65 -3.98
N GLY A 383 -0.21 8.09 -5.05
CA GLY A 383 -0.11 6.67 -5.39
C GLY A 383 -0.95 5.77 -4.49
N GLN A 384 -2.00 6.26 -3.84
CA GLN A 384 -2.98 5.44 -3.11
C GLN A 384 -4.24 5.28 -3.95
N TYR A 385 -4.62 4.04 -4.25
CA TYR A 385 -5.75 3.72 -5.11
C TYR A 385 -6.73 2.77 -4.43
N LEU A 386 -8.02 2.95 -4.71
CA LEU A 386 -9.07 1.96 -4.56
C LEU A 386 -9.25 1.22 -5.88
N PHE A 387 -9.40 -0.09 -5.82
CA PHE A 387 -9.78 -0.96 -6.92
C PHE A 387 -11.03 -1.75 -6.55
N LEU A 388 -11.93 -1.88 -7.51
CA LEU A 388 -13.17 -2.63 -7.39
C LEU A 388 -13.22 -3.72 -8.46
N ALA A 389 -13.56 -4.94 -8.08
CA ALA A 389 -13.78 -6.03 -9.02
C ALA A 389 -14.87 -6.98 -8.50
N ASP A 390 -15.65 -7.55 -9.40
CA ASP A 390 -16.66 -8.55 -9.06
C ASP A 390 -16.21 -9.95 -9.50
N ALA A 391 -16.59 -10.97 -8.74
CA ALA A 391 -16.55 -12.35 -9.19
C ALA A 391 -17.63 -12.56 -10.27
N PRO A 392 -17.39 -13.41 -11.30
CA PRO A 392 -18.40 -13.72 -12.30
C PRO A 392 -19.70 -14.22 -11.65
N SER A 393 -20.84 -13.78 -12.17
CA SER A 393 -22.15 -14.35 -11.81
C SER A 393 -22.27 -15.77 -12.36
N GLU A 394 -23.10 -16.61 -11.75
CA GLU A 394 -23.42 -17.93 -12.32
C GLU A 394 -23.94 -17.76 -13.76
N GLY A 395 -23.30 -18.43 -14.73
CA GLY A 395 -23.71 -18.44 -16.14
C GLY A 395 -23.07 -17.41 -17.07
N SER A 396 -22.08 -16.64 -16.61
CA SER A 396 -21.25 -15.80 -17.49
C SER A 396 -19.89 -16.45 -17.71
N SER A 397 -19.79 -17.29 -18.75
CA SER A 397 -18.54 -17.88 -19.26
C SER A 397 -18.19 -17.31 -20.62
#